data_AF-A0A8T1RY37-F1
#
_entry.id   AF-A0A8T1RY37-F1
#
_cell.length_a   1.000
_cell.length_b   1.000
_cell.length_c   1.000
_cell.angle_alpha   90.00
_cell.angle_beta   90.00
_cell.angle_gamma   90.00
#
_symmetry.space_group_name_H-M   'P 1'
#
loop_
_entity.id
_entity.type
_entity.pdbx_description
1 polymer ?
#
loop_
_entity_poly.entity_id
_entity_poly.type
_entity_poly.pdbx_seq_one_letter_code
_entity_poly.pdbx_strand_id
1 'polypeptide(L)'
;MELVLHYSLIPSFAIILMLSFLERRASRSKIDGKLHLLNGRFGIVIPLDFVGTYSNRWTFGFAFGATANKIMFLFSEDYLPLRVPQWAQALVLLIGGTEVGLSYFPFFACLSTEFRITGSVLGFFYTF
;
A
#
# COMPACT_ATOMS: atom_id res chain seq x y z
N MET A 1 13.32 -2.21 -14.26
CA MET A 1 12.19 -1.72 -13.46
C MET A 1 12.12 -2.42 -12.10
N GLU A 2 12.31 -3.74 -12.09
CA GLU A 2 12.51 -4.59 -10.90
C GLU A 2 13.37 -3.97 -9.78
N LEU A 3 14.56 -3.46 -10.11
CA LEU A 3 15.46 -2.83 -9.13
C LEU A 3 14.87 -1.59 -8.44
N VAL A 4 14.14 -0.75 -9.19
CA VAL A 4 13.51 0.46 -8.64
C VAL A 4 12.27 0.07 -7.82
N LEU A 5 11.54 -0.96 -8.25
CA LEU A 5 10.39 -1.50 -7.53
C LEU A 5 10.80 -2.11 -6.18
N HIS A 6 11.84 -2.95 -6.18
CA HIS A 6 12.39 -3.54 -4.96
C HIS A 6 12.98 -2.49 -4.01
N TYR A 7 13.64 -1.45 -4.53
CA TYR A 7 14.18 -0.38 -3.69
C TYR A 7 13.06 0.48 -3.08
N SER A 8 11.94 0.65 -3.79
CA SER A 8 10.75 1.37 -3.31
C SER A 8 9.90 0.54 -2.33
N LEU A 9 10.07 -0.79 -2.32
CA LEU A 9 9.37 -1.70 -1.42
C LEU A 9 9.82 -1.55 0.05
N ILE A 10 11.10 -1.25 0.28
CA ILE A 10 11.63 -1.02 1.62
C ILE A 10 10.98 0.20 2.30
N PRO A 11 10.95 1.40 1.68
CA PRO A 11 10.27 2.55 2.25
C PRO A 11 8.76 2.37 2.32
N SER A 12 8.13 1.66 1.37
CA SER A 12 6.69 1.39 1.45
C SER A 12 6.35 0.53 2.67
N PHE A 13 7.11 -0.55 2.92
CA PHE A 13 6.95 -1.37 4.11
C PHE A 13 7.23 -0.60 5.39
N ALA A 14 8.24 0.27 5.41
CA ALA A 14 8.55 1.10 6.56
C ALA A 14 7.40 2.07 6.89
N ILE A 15 6.79 2.70 5.87
CA ILE A 15 5.64 3.61 6.04
C ILE A 15 4.42 2.83 6.51
N ILE A 16 4.14 1.66 5.94
CA ILE A 16 3.02 0.80 6.37
C ILE A 16 3.20 0.38 7.82
N LEU A 17 4.40 -0.06 8.21
CA LEU A 17 4.70 -0.41 9.60
C LEU A 17 4.54 0.79 10.52
N MET A 18 5.10 1.95 10.15
CA MET A 18 5.01 3.17 10.94
C MET A 18 3.54 3.59 11.12
N LEU A 19 2.76 3.63 10.04
CA LEU A 19 1.32 3.91 10.10
C LEU A 19 0.59 2.85 10.94
N SER A 20 0.98 1.58 10.86
CA SER A 20 0.35 0.51 11.66
C SER A 20 0.62 0.66 13.16
N PHE A 21 1.78 1.18 13.55
CA PHE A 21 2.09 1.54 14.94
C PHE A 21 1.37 2.81 15.41
N LEU A 22 1.17 3.79 14.52
CA LEU A 22 0.46 5.03 14.84
C LEU A 22 -1.06 4.85 14.90
N GLU A 23 -1.62 4.05 14.01
CA GLU A 23 -3.05 3.75 13.97
C GLU A 23 -3.42 2.75 15.05
N ARG A 24 -3.89 3.29 16.17
CA ARG A 24 -4.51 2.52 17.23
C ARG A 24 -5.86 2.01 16.74
N ARG A 25 -6.02 0.69 16.65
CA ARG A 25 -7.25 0.05 16.15
C ARG A 25 -8.45 0.48 17.01
N ALA A 26 -9.33 1.33 16.46
CA ALA A 26 -10.53 1.82 17.16
C ALA A 26 -11.58 0.72 17.44
N SER A 27 -11.46 -0.46 16.83
CA SER A 27 -12.35 -1.59 17.07
C SER A 27 -11.70 -2.62 17.99
N ARG A 28 -12.22 -2.74 19.21
CA ARG A 28 -11.99 -3.85 20.16
C ARG A 28 -12.32 -5.18 19.48
N SER A 29 -11.35 -5.78 18.82
CA SER A 29 -11.47 -7.14 18.31
C SER A 29 -11.13 -8.13 19.43
N LYS A 30 -11.94 -9.18 19.58
CA LYS A 30 -11.82 -10.23 20.62
C LYS A 30 -10.44 -10.93 20.72
N ILE A 31 -9.54 -10.66 19.77
CA ILE A 31 -8.14 -11.18 19.72
C ILE A 31 -7.25 -10.49 20.78
N ASP A 32 -7.60 -9.28 21.22
CA ASP A 32 -6.85 -8.46 22.19
C ASP A 32 -6.74 -9.14 23.58
N GLY A 33 -7.61 -10.11 23.87
CA GLY A 33 -7.56 -10.90 25.11
C GLY A 33 -6.39 -11.90 25.19
N LYS A 34 -5.72 -12.23 24.08
CA LYS A 34 -4.66 -13.24 24.05
C LYS A 34 -3.23 -12.66 24.00
N LEU A 35 -3.06 -11.43 23.55
CA LEU A 35 -1.77 -10.74 23.48
C LEU A 35 -1.80 -9.43 24.28
N HIS A 36 -1.76 -9.54 25.60
CA HIS A 36 -1.72 -8.40 26.53
C HIS A 36 -0.53 -7.44 26.30
N LEU A 37 0.53 -7.87 25.61
CA LEU A 37 1.68 -7.03 25.26
C LEU A 37 1.40 -6.09 24.07
N LEU A 38 0.57 -6.50 23.11
CA LEU A 38 0.22 -5.73 21.92
C LEU A 38 -1.12 -5.02 22.13
N ASN A 39 -1.21 -4.21 23.20
CA ASN A 39 -2.36 -3.40 23.61
C ASN A 39 -2.98 -2.54 22.47
N GLY A 40 -3.76 -3.14 21.57
CA GLY A 40 -4.46 -2.50 20.44
C GLY A 40 -3.60 -1.70 19.42
N ARG A 41 -2.27 -1.87 19.41
CA ARG A 41 -1.31 -0.98 18.70
C ARG A 41 -0.89 -1.40 17.29
N PHE A 42 -1.51 -2.45 16.74
CA PHE A 42 -1.29 -2.88 15.35
C PHE A 42 -2.62 -2.84 14.60
N GLY A 43 -3.05 -1.63 14.22
CA GLY A 43 -4.13 -1.44 13.25
C GLY A 43 -3.55 -1.56 11.84
N ILE A 44 -4.15 -2.37 10.97
CA ILE A 44 -3.89 -2.23 9.53
C ILE A 44 -4.76 -1.08 9.05
N VAL A 45 -4.14 -0.07 8.44
CA VAL A 45 -4.86 1.04 7.82
C VAL A 45 -5.56 0.50 6.60
N ILE A 46 -6.88 0.67 6.56
CA ILE A 46 -7.67 0.30 5.38
C ILE A 46 -7.42 1.39 4.34
N PRO A 47 -6.73 1.10 3.22
CA PRO A 47 -6.29 2.12 2.28
C PRO A 47 -7.47 2.74 1.50
N LEU A 48 -8.60 2.04 1.43
CA LEU A 48 -9.78 2.47 0.69
C LEU A 48 -11.06 1.98 1.36
N ASP A 49 -11.96 2.93 1.63
CA ASP A 49 -13.33 2.65 2.03
C ASP A 49 -14.26 3.04 0.88
N PHE A 50 -14.88 2.04 0.26
CA PHE A 50 -15.84 2.22 -0.82
C PHE A 50 -17.25 2.57 -0.32
N VAL A 51 -17.49 2.47 0.99
CA VAL A 51 -18.80 2.73 1.62
C VAL A 51 -19.09 4.24 1.71
N GLY A 52 -18.11 5.09 1.42
CA GLY A 52 -18.31 6.52 1.18
C GLY A 52 -18.16 7.41 2.41
N THR A 53 -17.54 6.91 3.47
CA THR A 53 -17.31 7.59 4.75
C THR A 53 -16.30 8.75 4.66
N TYR A 54 -15.42 8.76 3.64
CA TYR A 54 -14.39 9.79 3.48
C TYR A 54 -14.90 11.07 2.80
N SER A 55 -14.50 12.23 3.35
CA SER A 55 -14.94 13.55 2.89
C SER A 55 -14.34 13.98 1.54
N ASN A 56 -13.15 13.51 1.18
CA ASN A 56 -12.40 13.96 -0.01
C ASN A 56 -12.19 12.84 -1.03
N ARG A 57 -13.24 12.50 -1.79
CA ARG A 57 -13.22 11.46 -2.83
C ARG A 57 -12.31 11.79 -4.01
N TRP A 58 -12.14 13.07 -4.32
CA TRP A 58 -11.31 13.54 -5.42
C TRP A 58 -9.83 13.19 -5.24
N THR A 59 -9.31 13.23 -4.01
CA THR A 59 -7.90 12.93 -3.72
C THR A 59 -7.56 11.47 -4.03
N PHE A 60 -8.47 10.54 -3.75
CA PHE A 60 -8.33 9.14 -4.15
C PHE A 60 -8.33 8.98 -5.66
N GLY A 61 -9.18 9.73 -6.38
CA GLY A 61 -9.18 9.76 -7.85
C GLY A 61 -7.83 10.21 -8.44
N PHE A 62 -7.23 11.25 -7.87
CA PHE A 62 -5.88 11.68 -8.28
C PHE A 62 -4.81 10.63 -7.98
N ALA A 63 -4.87 9.99 -6.80
CA ALA A 63 -3.95 8.90 -6.45
C ALA A 63 -4.08 7.72 -7.45
N PHE A 64 -5.31 7.30 -7.77
CA PHE A 64 -5.53 6.29 -8.82
C PHE A 64 -4.95 6.72 -10.16
N GLY A 65 -5.19 7.96 -10.60
CA GLY A 65 -4.64 8.48 -11.85
C GLY A 65 -3.10 8.45 -11.88
N ALA A 66 -2.45 8.84 -10.78
CA ALA A 66 -0.98 8.81 -10.66
C ALA A 66 -0.43 7.37 -10.73
N THR A 67 -1.13 6.40 -10.15
CA THR A 67 -0.72 4.98 -10.19
C THR A 67 -1.06 4.27 -11.50
N ALA A 68 -2.07 4.74 -12.23
CA ALA A 68 -2.59 4.07 -13.43
C ALA A 68 -1.53 3.89 -14.53
N ASN A 69 -0.68 4.90 -14.75
CA ASN A 69 0.39 4.82 -15.74
C ASN A 69 1.39 3.69 -15.43
N LYS A 70 1.68 3.49 -14.14
CA LYS A 70 2.62 2.45 -13.67
C LYS A 70 2.01 1.05 -13.77
N ILE A 71 0.71 0.93 -13.50
CA ILE A 71 -0.05 -0.31 -13.70
C ILE A 71 -0.13 -0.64 -15.20
N MET A 72 -0.37 0.35 -16.06
CA MET A 72 -0.40 0.14 -17.52
C MET A 72 0.95 -0.37 -18.04
N PHE A 73 2.05 0.16 -17.49
CA PHE A 73 3.40 -0.31 -17.82
C PHE A 73 3.64 -1.76 -17.37
N LEU A 74 3.12 -2.16 -16.20
CA LEU A 74 3.20 -3.54 -15.69
C LEU A 74 2.52 -4.54 -16.64
N PHE A 75 1.42 -4.14 -17.28
CA PHE A 75 0.69 -4.97 -18.25
C PHE A 75 1.22 -4.88 -19.68
N SER A 76 2.20 -4.01 -19.95
CA SER A 76 2.86 -3.95 -21.26
C SER A 76 3.86 -5.10 -21.41
N GLU A 77 3.97 -5.65 -22.62
CA GLU A 77 4.77 -6.85 -22.93
C GLU A 77 6.26 -6.74 -22.53
N ASP A 78 6.77 -5.52 -22.34
CA ASP A 78 8.13 -5.23 -21.89
C ASP A 78 8.43 -5.65 -20.44
N TYR A 79 7.42 -5.98 -19.63
CA TYR A 79 7.63 -6.42 -18.23
C TYR A 79 8.10 -7.88 -18.09
N LEU A 80 8.11 -8.66 -19.17
CA LEU A 80 8.55 -10.07 -19.17
C LEU A 80 9.94 -10.26 -19.81
N PRO A 81 11.04 -9.73 -19.27
CA PRO A 81 12.39 -10.07 -19.77
C PRO A 81 12.87 -11.44 -19.24
N LEU A 82 12.17 -12.03 -18.26
CA LEU A 82 12.53 -13.36 -17.73
C LEU A 82 11.90 -14.44 -18.60
N ARG A 83 12.78 -15.26 -19.19
CA ARG A 83 12.47 -16.46 -19.98
C ARG A 83 11.94 -17.58 -19.05
N VAL A 84 10.82 -17.34 -18.37
CA VAL A 84 10.15 -18.29 -17.48
C VAL A 84 9.24 -19.22 -18.30
N PRO A 85 9.09 -20.50 -17.91
CA PRO A 85 8.19 -21.41 -18.59
C PRO A 85 6.72 -20.96 -18.46
N GLN A 86 5.89 -21.23 -19.48
CA GLN A 86 4.52 -20.70 -19.62
C GLN A 86 3.62 -20.94 -18.39
N TRP A 87 3.81 -22.06 -17.68
CA TRP A 87 3.05 -22.38 -16.47
C TRP A 87 3.41 -21.49 -15.27
N ALA A 88 4.64 -20.96 -15.21
CA ALA A 88 5.11 -20.09 -14.13
C ALA A 88 4.80 -18.60 -14.39
N GLN A 89 4.44 -18.25 -15.63
CA GLN A 89 4.19 -16.87 -16.04
C GLN A 89 3.05 -16.23 -15.23
N ALA A 90 1.99 -16.98 -14.95
CA ALA A 90 0.87 -16.52 -14.13
C ALA A 90 1.29 -16.20 -12.68
N LEU A 91 2.19 -16.98 -12.09
CA LEU A 91 2.70 -16.73 -10.74
C LEU A 91 3.59 -15.49 -10.71
N VAL A 92 4.44 -15.30 -11.72
CA VAL A 92 5.31 -14.12 -11.81
C VAL A 92 4.47 -12.84 -11.97
N LEU A 93 3.45 -12.86 -12.83
CA LEU A 93 2.50 -11.75 -12.97
C LEU A 93 1.76 -11.45 -11.66
N LEU A 94 1.34 -12.48 -10.94
CA LEU A 94 0.64 -12.32 -9.66
C LEU A 94 1.55 -11.71 -8.58
N ILE A 95 2.81 -12.15 -8.51
CA ILE A 95 3.80 -11.60 -7.59
C ILE A 95 4.13 -10.15 -7.97
N GLY A 96 4.42 -9.87 -9.24
CA GLY A 96 4.70 -8.52 -9.73
C GLY A 96 3.53 -7.55 -9.49
N GLY A 97 2.29 -8.00 -9.74
CA GLY A 97 1.08 -7.23 -9.39
C GLY A 97 0.94 -6.97 -7.90
N THR A 98 1.28 -7.95 -7.06
CA THR A 98 1.26 -7.80 -5.60
C THR A 98 2.34 -6.83 -5.11
N GLU A 99 3.54 -6.90 -5.66
CA GLU A 99 4.64 -5.98 -5.36
C GLU A 99 4.32 -4.54 -5.75
N VAL A 100 3.78 -4.35 -6.96
CA VAL A 100 3.27 -3.07 -7.42
C VAL A 100 2.18 -2.57 -6.47
N GLY A 101 1.20 -3.42 -6.15
CA GLY A 101 0.14 -3.09 -5.19
C GLY A 101 0.69 -2.64 -3.83
N LEU A 102 1.65 -3.37 -3.27
CA LEU A 102 2.31 -3.03 -1.99
C LEU A 102 3.13 -1.74 -2.07
N SER A 103 3.77 -1.46 -3.21
CA SER A 103 4.51 -0.22 -3.42
C SER A 103 3.61 1.01 -3.47
N TYR A 104 2.38 0.89 -3.96
CA TYR A 104 1.43 2.01 -4.04
C TYR A 104 0.43 2.07 -2.87
N PHE A 105 0.32 1.00 -2.09
CA PHE A 105 -0.46 0.97 -0.86
C PHE A 105 -0.25 2.17 0.08
N PRO A 106 0.99 2.62 0.40
CA PRO A 106 1.20 3.73 1.32
C PRO A 106 0.59 5.05 0.83
N PHE A 107 0.46 5.29 -0.49
CA PHE A 107 -0.21 6.51 -0.99
C PHE A 107 -1.66 6.59 -0.51
N PHE A 108 -2.38 5.47 -0.59
CA PHE A 108 -3.77 5.40 -0.17
C PHE A 108 -3.89 5.38 1.36
N ALA A 109 -3.01 4.65 2.05
CA ALA A 109 -3.00 4.60 3.52
C ALA A 109 -2.68 5.96 4.16
N CYS A 110 -1.75 6.72 3.58
CA CYS A 110 -1.43 8.09 4.02
C CYS A 110 -2.60 9.07 3.84
N LEU A 111 -3.48 8.83 2.87
CA LEU A 111 -4.69 9.63 2.65
C LEU A 111 -5.85 9.24 3.56
N SER A 112 -5.92 7.96 3.97
CA SER A 112 -7.03 7.45 4.79
C SER A 112 -6.79 7.53 6.30
N THR A 113 -5.55 7.75 6.75
CA THR A 113 -5.23 7.85 8.18
C THR A 113 -5.87 9.06 8.87
N GLU A 114 -6.24 8.90 10.14
CA GLU A 114 -6.75 10.01 10.97
C GLU A 114 -5.67 11.07 11.24
N PHE A 115 -4.39 10.68 11.27
CA PHE A 115 -3.26 11.59 11.52
C PHE A 115 -2.80 12.30 10.24
N ARG A 116 -3.63 13.23 9.74
CA ARG A 116 -3.42 13.94 8.45
C ARG A 116 -2.03 14.54 8.27
N ILE A 117 -1.43 15.12 9.31
CA ILE A 117 -0.09 15.74 9.22
C ILE A 117 0.97 14.65 8.99
N THR A 118 0.97 13.60 9.79
CA THR A 118 1.93 12.50 9.66
C THR A 118 1.77 11.77 8.34
N GLY A 119 0.53 11.47 7.92
CA GLY A 119 0.24 10.88 6.61
C GLY A 119 0.72 11.76 5.46
N SER A 120 0.51 13.08 5.54
CA SER A 120 0.94 14.02 4.50
C SER A 120 2.46 14.14 4.41
N VAL A 121 3.17 14.18 5.55
CA VAL A 121 4.64 14.23 5.60
C VAL A 121 5.24 12.93 5.04
N LEU A 122 4.75 11.77 5.49
CA LEU A 122 5.21 10.46 5.00
C LEU A 122 4.90 10.28 3.51
N GLY A 123 3.71 10.67 3.07
CA GLY A 123 3.32 10.66 1.67
C GLY A 123 4.23 11.56 0.83
N PHE A 124 4.49 12.79 1.26
CA PHE A 124 5.39 13.71 0.56
C PHE A 124 6.80 13.14 0.40
N PHE A 125 7.40 12.62 1.48
CA PHE A 125 8.72 11.98 1.42
C PHE A 125 8.76 10.72 0.55
N TYR A 126 7.64 10.01 0.41
CA TYR A 126 7.55 8.83 -0.45
C TYR A 126 7.36 9.17 -1.94
N THR A 127 6.83 10.35 -2.23
CA THR A 127 6.59 10.79 -3.62
C THR A 127 7.82 11.48 -4.23
N PHE A 128 8.75 11.95 -3.39
CA PHE A 128 9.93 12.72 -3.76
C PHE A 128 11.13 11.81 -4.02
#